data_AF-A0A1H1XHF5-F1
#
_entry.id   AF-A0A1H1XHF5-F1
#
_cell.length_a   1.000
_cell.length_b   1.000
_cell.length_c   1.000
_cell.angle_alpha   90.00
_cell.angle_beta   90.00
_cell.angle_gamma   90.00
#
_symmetry.space_group_name_H-M   'P 1'
#
loop_
_entity.id
_entity.type
_entity.pdbx_description
1 polymer ?
#
loop_
_entity_poly.entity_id
_entity_poly.type
_entity_poly.pdbx_seq_one_letter_code
_entity_poly.pdbx_strand_id
1 'polypeptide(L)'
;MKPPIFPPLTAPLPALDWHARARMYRDQALGMPDIVNGQPNWPRYFLLAHAVELAIRSVLVHAKTAGERAAGQEPGNHDLTALYAYACNLGLKSNLKVLDELQYLSEIHKNHVARYPKSLGQVWVASEFDDAVDALLSDTWQHIRVV
;
A
#
# COMPACT_ATOMS: atom_id res chain seq x y z
N MET A 1 26.70 -16.76 -18.42
CA MET A 1 26.30 -15.47 -19.00
C MET A 1 26.07 -14.49 -17.86
N LYS A 2 26.56 -13.25 -17.96
CA LYS A 2 26.15 -12.19 -17.02
C LYS A 2 24.73 -11.74 -17.41
N PRO A 3 23.80 -11.59 -16.45
CA PRO A 3 22.48 -11.04 -16.76
C PRO A 3 22.63 -9.63 -17.34
N PRO A 4 21.75 -9.23 -18.28
CA PRO A 4 21.78 -7.88 -18.84
C PRO A 4 21.60 -6.86 -17.71
N ILE A 5 22.51 -5.88 -17.66
CA ILE A 5 22.38 -4.72 -16.79
C ILE A 5 21.47 -3.74 -17.55
N PHE A 6 20.22 -3.63 -17.11
CA PHE A 6 19.35 -2.58 -17.61
C PHE A 6 19.80 -1.25 -16.98
N PRO A 7 19.94 -0.16 -17.77
CA PRO A 7 20.14 1.16 -17.19
C PRO A 7 18.96 1.46 -16.26
N PRO A 8 19.18 2.19 -15.15
CA PRO A 8 18.07 2.59 -14.29
C PRO A 8 17.06 3.38 -15.14
N LEU A 9 15.83 2.88 -15.20
CA LEU A 9 14.73 3.61 -15.80
C LEU A 9 14.49 4.83 -14.89
N THR A 10 15.01 5.99 -15.26
CA THR A 10 14.63 7.25 -14.63
C THR A 10 13.23 7.59 -15.10
N ALA A 11 12.22 7.29 -14.29
CA ALA A 11 10.89 7.71 -14.63
C ALA A 11 10.76 9.23 -14.52
N PRO A 12 10.21 9.89 -15.55
CA PRO A 12 10.00 11.33 -15.54
C PRO A 12 9.03 11.77 -14.42
N LEU A 13 8.25 10.84 -13.87
CA LEU A 13 7.24 11.08 -12.84
C LEU A 13 7.37 10.04 -11.70
N PRO A 14 8.24 10.29 -10.70
CA PRO A 14 8.52 9.33 -9.64
C PRO A 14 7.28 8.82 -8.90
N ALA A 15 6.28 9.67 -8.66
CA ALA A 15 5.03 9.26 -8.04
C ALA A 15 4.30 8.15 -8.82
N LEU A 16 4.29 8.24 -10.16
CA LEU A 16 3.65 7.24 -11.00
C LEU A 16 4.35 5.88 -10.94
N ASP A 17 5.68 5.87 -10.74
CA ASP A 17 6.45 4.64 -10.54
C ASP A 17 6.10 3.94 -9.24
N TRP A 18 5.95 4.69 -8.14
CA TRP A 18 5.50 4.14 -6.87
C TRP A 18 4.11 3.54 -7.00
N HIS A 19 3.20 4.23 -7.69
CA HIS A 19 1.84 3.73 -7.93
C HIS A 19 1.83 2.51 -8.87
N ALA A 20 2.65 2.50 -9.91
CA ALA A 20 2.80 1.35 -10.80
C ALA A 20 3.28 0.11 -10.02
N ARG A 21 4.25 0.27 -9.12
CA ARG A 21 4.68 -0.82 -8.23
C ARG A 21 3.55 -1.26 -7.30
N ALA A 22 2.77 -0.34 -6.75
CA ALA A 22 1.59 -0.67 -5.93
C ALA A 22 0.63 -1.61 -6.68
N ARG A 23 0.32 -1.29 -7.95
CA ARG A 23 -0.50 -2.14 -8.82
C ARG A 23 0.13 -3.51 -9.07
N MET A 24 1.44 -3.57 -9.34
CA MET A 24 2.13 -4.86 -9.50
C MET A 24 1.98 -5.77 -8.27
N TYR A 25 2.10 -5.22 -7.06
CA TYR A 25 1.89 -5.99 -5.83
C TYR A 25 0.44 -6.46 -5.70
N ARG A 26 -0.53 -5.58 -6.01
CA ARG A 26 -1.96 -5.91 -6.00
C ARG A 26 -2.29 -7.02 -7.00
N ASP A 27 -1.81 -6.92 -8.23
CA ASP A 27 -2.05 -7.91 -9.29
C ASP A 27 -1.53 -9.29 -8.90
N GLN A 28 -0.35 -9.35 -8.26
CA GLN A 28 0.18 -10.62 -7.73
C GLN A 28 -0.68 -11.15 -6.58
N ALA A 29 -1.10 -10.29 -5.64
CA ALA A 29 -1.97 -10.70 -4.54
C ALA A 29 -3.33 -11.26 -5.02
N LEU A 30 -3.93 -10.67 -6.05
CA LEU A 30 -5.20 -11.13 -6.64
C LEU A 30 -5.13 -12.56 -7.17
N GLY A 31 -3.97 -12.96 -7.70
CA GLY A 31 -3.76 -14.32 -8.21
C GLY A 31 -3.60 -15.39 -7.13
N MET A 32 -3.58 -15.02 -5.85
CA MET A 32 -3.29 -15.92 -4.74
C MET A 32 -4.55 -16.33 -3.97
N PRO A 33 -4.72 -17.61 -3.60
CA PRO A 33 -5.83 -18.04 -2.75
C PRO A 33 -5.70 -17.46 -1.34
N ASP A 34 -6.83 -17.26 -0.65
CA ASP A 34 -6.84 -16.77 0.75
C ASP A 34 -6.23 -17.77 1.74
N ILE A 35 -6.47 -19.07 1.50
CA ILE A 35 -6.06 -20.16 2.38
C ILE A 35 -5.20 -21.14 1.59
N VAL A 36 -4.04 -21.50 2.14
CA VAL A 36 -3.15 -22.55 1.61
C VAL A 36 -2.77 -23.46 2.77
N ASN A 37 -2.88 -24.77 2.57
CA ASN A 37 -2.59 -25.79 3.61
C ASN A 37 -3.36 -25.56 4.93
N GLY A 38 -4.61 -25.10 4.84
CA GLY A 38 -5.46 -24.85 6.01
C GLY A 38 -5.02 -23.66 6.87
N GLN A 39 -4.20 -22.75 6.33
CA GLN A 39 -3.71 -21.56 6.99
C GLN A 39 -3.95 -20.32 6.13
N PRO A 40 -4.07 -19.11 6.73
CA PRO A 40 -4.02 -17.87 5.99
C PRO A 40 -2.79 -17.80 5.09
N ASN A 41 -2.99 -17.39 3.84
CA ASN A 41 -1.91 -17.20 2.89
C ASN A 41 -1.16 -15.90 3.22
N TRP A 42 -0.28 -15.95 4.22
CA TRP A 42 0.50 -14.81 4.70
C TRP A 42 1.23 -14.02 3.59
N PRO A 43 1.83 -14.68 2.58
CA PRO A 43 2.33 -13.97 1.40
C PRO A 43 1.32 -13.04 0.71
N ARG A 44 0.03 -13.40 0.64
CA ARG A 44 -1.01 -12.53 0.07
C ARG A 44 -1.20 -11.28 0.92
N TYR A 45 -1.29 -11.39 2.24
CA TYR A 45 -1.37 -10.21 3.14
C TYR A 45 -0.15 -9.31 3.01
N PHE A 46 1.05 -9.91 2.92
CA PHE A 46 2.28 -9.15 2.70
C PHE A 46 2.19 -8.30 1.43
N LEU A 47 1.72 -8.90 0.33
CA LEU A 47 1.58 -8.21 -0.94
C LEU A 47 0.50 -7.12 -0.89
N LEU A 48 -0.67 -7.39 -0.29
CA LEU A 48 -1.73 -6.38 -0.14
C LEU A 48 -1.26 -5.18 0.71
N ALA A 49 -0.64 -5.44 1.86
CA ALA A 49 -0.14 -4.38 2.73
C ALA A 49 0.92 -3.50 2.04
N HIS A 50 1.80 -4.10 1.25
CA HIS A 50 2.77 -3.33 0.46
C HIS A 50 2.13 -2.60 -0.71
N ALA A 51 1.12 -3.17 -1.38
CA ALA A 51 0.37 -2.46 -2.40
C ALA A 51 -0.23 -1.16 -1.82
N VAL A 52 -0.86 -1.26 -0.65
CA VAL A 52 -1.40 -0.12 0.10
C VAL A 52 -0.29 0.89 0.45
N GLU A 53 0.81 0.45 1.08
CA GLU A 53 1.91 1.34 1.45
C GLU A 53 2.44 2.10 0.23
N LEU A 54 2.70 1.40 -0.88
CA LEU A 54 3.24 1.99 -2.10
C LEU A 54 2.26 2.97 -2.75
N ALA A 55 0.96 2.67 -2.74
CA ALA A 55 -0.07 3.56 -3.24
C ALA A 55 -0.11 4.87 -2.44
N ILE A 56 -0.09 4.79 -1.11
CA ILE A 56 -0.06 5.99 -0.26
C ILE A 56 1.26 6.75 -0.46
N ARG A 57 2.40 6.05 -0.53
CA ARG A 57 3.71 6.68 -0.78
C ARG A 57 3.78 7.43 -2.11
N SER A 58 3.05 6.99 -3.14
CA SER A 58 2.98 7.76 -4.39
C SER A 58 2.41 9.17 -4.20
N VAL A 59 1.42 9.33 -3.31
CA VAL A 59 0.85 10.64 -2.96
C VAL A 59 1.88 11.51 -2.24
N LEU A 60 2.59 10.94 -1.27
CA LEU A 60 3.65 11.66 -0.55
C LEU A 60 4.79 12.09 -1.48
N VAL A 61 5.17 11.24 -2.43
CA VAL A 61 6.18 11.58 -3.44
C VAL A 61 5.67 12.69 -4.36
N HIS A 62 4.41 12.62 -4.80
CA HIS A 62 3.77 13.67 -5.61
C HIS A 62 3.76 15.03 -4.88
N ALA A 63 3.29 15.06 -3.64
CA ALA A 63 3.28 16.26 -2.80
C ALA A 63 4.69 16.84 -2.62
N LYS A 64 5.70 15.99 -2.35
CA LYS A 64 7.10 16.42 -2.25
C LYS A 64 7.62 17.05 -3.54
N THR A 65 7.25 16.50 -4.71
CA THR A 65 7.62 17.08 -6.01
C THR A 65 6.90 18.39 -6.31
N ALA A 66 5.68 18.58 -5.78
CA ALA A 66 4.91 19.81 -5.89
C ALA A 66 5.34 20.89 -4.86
N GLY A 67 6.24 20.57 -3.92
CA GLY A 67 6.68 21.48 -2.86
C GLY A 67 5.71 21.58 -1.68
N GLU A 68 4.71 20.71 -1.61
CA GLU A 68 3.74 20.65 -0.53
C GLU A 68 4.36 20.05 0.74
N ARG A 69 3.89 20.53 1.90
CA ARG A 69 4.30 20.03 3.21
C ARG A 69 3.08 19.91 4.11
N ALA A 70 2.82 18.71 4.60
CA ALA A 70 1.87 18.52 5.69
C ALA A 70 2.51 18.92 7.02
N ALA A 71 1.67 19.36 7.96
CA ALA A 71 2.08 19.59 9.33
C ALA A 71 2.46 18.26 10.01
N GLY A 72 3.53 18.28 10.81
CA GLY A 72 4.00 17.11 11.55
C GLY A 72 5.02 16.24 10.80
N GLN A 73 5.47 15.18 11.48
CA GLN A 73 6.45 14.23 10.95
C GLN A 73 5.76 13.13 10.16
N GLU A 74 6.32 12.76 9.00
CA GLU A 74 5.88 11.59 8.22
C GLU A 74 5.93 10.34 9.11
N PRO A 75 4.83 9.58 9.24
CA PRO A 75 4.79 8.36 10.05
C PRO A 75 5.81 7.32 9.56
N GLY A 76 6.52 6.69 10.51
CA GLY A 76 7.42 5.57 10.26
C GLY A 76 6.75 4.20 10.48
N ASN A 77 7.56 3.13 10.44
CA ASN A 77 7.21 1.78 10.92
C ASN A 77 6.02 1.08 10.22
N HIS A 78 5.83 1.26 8.91
CA HIS A 78 4.82 0.50 8.16
C HIS A 78 3.38 0.69 8.69
N ASP A 79 3.10 1.81 9.37
CA ASP A 79 1.79 2.15 9.92
C ASP A 79 0.90 2.74 8.81
N LEU A 80 0.08 1.89 8.20
CA LEU A 80 -0.73 2.24 7.03
C LEU A 80 -1.82 3.25 7.37
N THR A 81 -2.44 3.15 8.54
CA THR A 81 -3.49 4.07 9.00
C THR A 81 -2.93 5.47 9.21
N ALA A 82 -1.79 5.59 9.90
CA ALA A 82 -1.13 6.88 10.10
C ALA A 82 -0.65 7.46 8.77
N LEU A 83 -0.08 6.63 7.89
CA LEU A 83 0.39 7.06 6.57
C LEU A 83 -0.75 7.56 5.69
N TYR A 84 -1.91 6.88 5.70
CA TYR A 84 -3.10 7.30 4.97
C TYR A 84 -3.65 8.63 5.49
N ALA A 85 -3.77 8.79 6.81
CA ALA A 85 -4.18 10.05 7.41
C ALA A 85 -3.22 11.20 7.05
N TYR A 86 -1.92 10.93 7.02
CA TYR A 86 -0.91 11.90 6.58
C TYR A 86 -1.09 12.29 5.11
N ALA A 87 -1.37 11.32 4.22
CA ALA A 87 -1.70 11.60 2.82
C ALA A 87 -2.99 12.41 2.66
N CYS A 88 -4.01 12.18 3.50
CA CYS A 88 -5.22 13.00 3.53
C CYS A 88 -4.93 14.46 3.90
N ASN A 89 -3.99 14.69 4.83
CA ASN A 89 -3.53 16.04 5.17
C ASN A 89 -2.74 16.72 4.03
N LEU A 90 -2.26 15.94 3.05
CA LEU A 90 -1.66 16.42 1.80
C LEU A 90 -2.70 16.56 0.67
N GLY A 91 -3.99 16.48 0.97
CA GLY A 91 -5.06 16.70 -0.02
C GLY A 91 -5.62 15.44 -0.68
N LEU A 92 -5.16 14.24 -0.30
CA LEU A 92 -5.89 13.02 -0.68
C LEU A 92 -7.30 13.04 -0.08
N LYS A 93 -8.32 12.77 -0.88
CA LYS A 93 -9.69 12.71 -0.38
C LYS A 93 -9.84 11.49 0.54
N SER A 94 -10.29 11.73 1.77
CA SER A 94 -10.58 10.66 2.73
C SER A 94 -11.74 9.77 2.24
N ASN A 95 -11.57 8.47 2.43
CA ASN A 95 -12.53 7.42 2.10
C ASN A 95 -12.75 6.53 3.34
N LEU A 96 -13.97 6.56 3.86
CA LEU A 96 -14.32 5.88 5.12
C LEU A 96 -14.15 4.36 5.03
N LYS A 97 -14.54 3.74 3.91
CA LYS A 97 -14.37 2.29 3.71
C LYS A 97 -12.90 1.90 3.80
N VAL A 98 -12.05 2.69 3.13
CA VAL A 98 -10.59 2.50 3.15
C VAL A 98 -10.05 2.64 4.56
N LEU A 99 -10.48 3.65 5.31
CA LEU A 99 -10.04 3.90 6.69
C LEU A 99 -10.37 2.73 7.64
N ASP A 100 -11.61 2.23 7.57
CA ASP A 100 -12.10 1.17 8.46
C ASP A 100 -11.35 -0.15 8.23
N GLU A 101 -11.13 -0.52 6.96
CA GLU A 101 -10.46 -1.76 6.58
C GLU A 101 -8.93 -1.68 6.73
N LEU A 102 -8.33 -0.49 6.53
CA LEU A 102 -6.90 -0.24 6.68
C LEU A 102 -6.38 -0.58 8.07
N GLN A 103 -7.19 -0.40 9.12
CA GLN A 103 -6.76 -0.61 10.50
C GLN A 103 -6.22 -2.04 10.70
N TYR A 104 -6.93 -3.03 10.14
CA TYR A 104 -6.52 -4.42 10.27
C TYR A 104 -5.24 -4.74 9.49
N LEU A 105 -5.16 -4.28 8.23
CA LEU A 105 -3.95 -4.45 7.41
C LEU A 105 -2.74 -3.72 8.03
N SER A 106 -2.95 -2.55 8.64
CA SER A 106 -1.92 -1.78 9.32
C SER A 106 -1.31 -2.58 10.47
N GLU A 107 -2.14 -3.24 11.30
CA GLU A 107 -1.66 -4.08 12.39
C GLU A 107 -0.84 -5.28 11.91
N ILE A 108 -1.27 -5.94 10.82
CA ILE A 108 -0.49 -7.03 10.22
C ILE A 108 0.86 -6.52 9.71
N HIS A 109 0.87 -5.36 9.04
CA HIS A 109 2.04 -4.82 8.36
C HIS A 109 3.06 -4.27 9.34
N LYS A 110 2.63 -3.38 10.24
CA LYS A 110 3.44 -2.74 11.29
C LYS A 110 4.13 -3.74 12.21
N ASN A 111 3.42 -4.81 12.59
CA ASN A 111 3.96 -5.84 13.47
C ASN A 111 4.65 -6.99 12.70
N HIS A 112 4.74 -6.89 11.38
CA HIS A 112 5.36 -7.86 10.49
C HIS A 112 4.77 -9.27 10.62
N VAL A 113 3.48 -9.38 10.91
CA VAL A 113 2.82 -10.65 11.22
C VAL A 113 2.84 -11.59 10.02
N ALA A 114 2.69 -11.05 8.81
CA ALA A 114 2.78 -11.83 7.57
C ALA A 114 4.17 -12.50 7.35
N ARG A 115 5.23 -11.98 8.00
CA ARG A 115 6.58 -12.56 7.96
C ARG A 115 6.85 -13.47 9.15
N TYR A 116 6.38 -13.06 10.32
CA TYR A 116 6.59 -13.75 11.58
C TYR A 116 5.25 -13.87 12.29
N PRO A 117 4.44 -14.91 11.94
CA PRO A 117 3.14 -15.09 12.54
C PRO A 117 3.28 -15.18 14.06
N LYS A 118 2.69 -14.21 14.74
CA LYS A 118 2.41 -14.30 16.18
C LYS A 118 1.01 -14.89 16.33
N SER A 119 0.67 -15.38 17.51
CA SER A 119 -0.71 -15.79 17.82
C SER A 119 -1.64 -14.59 17.68
N LEU A 120 -2.19 -14.40 16.48
CA LEU A 120 -3.33 -13.54 16.26
C LEU A 120 -4.56 -14.27 16.81
N GLY A 121 -5.51 -13.51 17.36
CA GLY A 121 -6.83 -14.04 17.70
C GLY A 121 -7.58 -14.39 16.42
N GLN A 122 -8.55 -13.56 16.05
CA GLN A 122 -9.27 -13.75 14.80
C GLN A 122 -8.45 -13.23 13.60
N VAL A 123 -8.34 -14.06 12.56
CA VAL A 123 -7.75 -13.68 11.27
C VAL A 123 -8.84 -13.60 10.21
N TRP A 124 -9.06 -12.40 9.68
CA TRP A 124 -9.95 -12.11 8.55
C TRP A 124 -9.27 -12.53 7.26
N VAL A 125 -10.00 -13.07 6.28
CA VAL A 125 -9.38 -13.53 5.02
C VAL A 125 -8.93 -12.35 4.16
N ALA A 126 -7.85 -12.51 3.40
CA ALA A 126 -7.23 -11.40 2.67
C ALA A 126 -8.19 -10.76 1.65
N SER A 127 -9.09 -11.53 1.05
CA SER A 127 -10.10 -11.06 0.10
C SER A 127 -11.08 -10.05 0.68
N GLU A 128 -11.28 -10.02 2.00
CA GLU A 128 -12.17 -9.05 2.63
C GLU A 128 -11.66 -7.61 2.48
N PHE A 129 -10.37 -7.43 2.19
CA PHE A 129 -9.75 -6.11 2.01
C PHE A 129 -9.62 -5.70 0.54
N ASP A 130 -9.95 -6.59 -0.40
CA ASP A 130 -9.71 -6.39 -1.83
C ASP A 130 -10.35 -5.09 -2.33
N ASP A 131 -11.61 -4.83 -1.96
CA ASP A 131 -12.33 -3.64 -2.36
C ASP A 131 -11.73 -2.34 -1.81
N ALA A 132 -11.31 -2.31 -0.54
CA ALA A 132 -10.67 -1.12 0.02
C ALA A 132 -9.31 -0.85 -0.63
N VAL A 133 -8.54 -1.91 -0.92
CA VAL A 133 -7.26 -1.76 -1.63
C VAL A 133 -7.49 -1.21 -3.04
N ASP A 134 -8.49 -1.70 -3.75
CA ASP A 134 -8.82 -1.23 -5.10
C ASP A 134 -9.36 0.21 -5.08
N ALA A 135 -10.20 0.56 -4.10
CA ALA A 135 -10.67 1.92 -3.89
C ALA A 135 -9.50 2.88 -3.62
N LEU A 136 -8.58 2.51 -2.72
CA LEU A 136 -7.40 3.31 -2.42
C LEU A 136 -6.49 3.48 -3.64
N LEU A 137 -6.26 2.42 -4.42
CA LEU A 137 -5.48 2.49 -5.65
C LEU A 137 -6.10 3.46 -6.66
N SER A 138 -7.43 3.44 -6.80
CA SER A 138 -8.16 4.40 -7.62
C SER A 138 -8.02 5.82 -7.09
N ASP A 139 -8.25 6.04 -5.80
CA ASP A 139 -8.21 7.37 -5.17
C ASP A 139 -6.83 8.01 -5.27
N THR A 140 -5.78 7.25 -4.96
CA THR A 140 -4.38 7.68 -5.07
C THR A 140 -3.96 7.95 -6.52
N TRP A 141 -4.43 7.13 -7.47
CA TRP A 141 -4.18 7.35 -8.90
C TRP A 141 -4.84 8.65 -9.37
N GLN A 142 -6.11 8.86 -9.01
CA GLN A 142 -6.85 10.08 -9.35
C GLN A 142 -6.18 11.32 -8.78
N HIS A 143 -5.62 11.22 -7.57
CA HIS A 143 -4.91 12.32 -6.95
C HIS A 143 -3.61 12.68 -7.69
N ILE A 144 -2.77 11.70 -8.03
CA ILE A 144 -1.43 11.97 -8.61
C ILE A 144 -1.42 12.20 -10.13
N ARG A 145 -2.50 11.85 -10.84
CA ARG A 145 -2.57 11.98 -12.31
C ARG A 145 -3.00 13.36 -12.79
N VAL A 146 -3.51 14.20 -11.89
CA VAL A 146 -3.92 15.58 -12.22
C VAL A 146 -2.66 16.43 -12.23
N VAL A 147 -2.05 16.52 -13.41
CA VAL A 147 -1.02 17.51 -13.77
C VAL A 147 -1.57 18.36 -14.91
#